data_AF-A0A923VUG0-F1
#
_entry.id   AF-A0A923VUG0-F1
#
_cell.length_a   1.000
_cell.length_b   1.000
_cell.length_c   1.000
_cell.angle_alpha   90.00
_cell.angle_beta   90.00
_cell.angle_gamma   90.00
#
_symmetry.space_group_name_H-M   'P 1'
#
loop_
_entity.id
_entity.type
_entity.pdbx_description
1 polymer ?
#
loop_
_entity_poly.entity_id
_entity_poly.type
_entity_poly.pdbx_seq_one_letter_code
_entity_poly.pdbx_strand_id
1 'polypeptide(L)'
;MKKSIGLLVATCLATTISFTSCKSSNEKVEDAQEEVVNAKENQMEAEQNLNNEKMDSVSDYAKMKMETERLVAVNEAKIAEFKMKLKVEKAENQKKFEANINKLEEKNNKLKADLNAYTKSGKESWNTFKMRVQNSVDDVNKDIDNYKKEHNY
;
A
#
# COMPACT_ATOMS: atom_id res chain seq x y z
N MET A 1 -75.45 17.43 -17.78
CA MET A 1 -75.07 16.07 -17.35
C MET A 1 -74.21 16.20 -16.09
N LYS A 2 -74.67 15.60 -14.97
CA LYS A 2 -73.96 15.00 -13.81
C LYS A 2 -72.55 15.59 -13.45
N LYS A 3 -72.38 16.28 -12.29
CA LYS A 3 -71.80 15.78 -10.99
C LYS A 3 -70.31 15.37 -11.13
N SER A 4 -69.30 15.70 -10.30
CA SER A 4 -69.12 16.25 -8.95
C SER A 4 -67.62 16.55 -8.70
N ILE A 5 -67.34 17.26 -7.61
CA ILE A 5 -66.04 17.50 -6.93
C ILE A 5 -65.21 16.23 -6.66
N GLY A 6 -63.87 16.35 -6.68
CA GLY A 6 -62.94 15.36 -6.12
C GLY A 6 -61.48 15.84 -6.08
N LEU A 7 -61.04 16.31 -4.90
CA LEU A 7 -59.65 16.59 -4.52
C LEU A 7 -58.84 15.27 -4.47
N LEU A 8 -57.58 15.25 -4.96
CA LEU A 8 -56.49 14.44 -4.37
C LEU A 8 -55.12 14.84 -4.94
N VAL A 9 -54.31 15.40 -4.05
CA VAL A 9 -52.86 15.61 -4.19
C VAL A 9 -52.15 14.26 -4.03
N ALA A 10 -51.18 13.96 -4.90
CA ALA A 10 -50.11 13.02 -4.60
C ALA A 10 -48.86 13.35 -5.45
N THR A 11 -48.01 14.21 -4.91
CA THR A 11 -46.66 14.48 -5.41
C THR A 11 -45.78 13.27 -5.11
N CYS A 12 -45.53 12.40 -6.09
CA CYS A 12 -44.51 11.36 -5.96
C CYS A 12 -43.13 11.94 -6.37
N LEU A 13 -42.43 12.53 -5.41
CA LEU A 13 -40.98 12.67 -5.45
C LEU A 13 -40.38 11.28 -5.23
N ALA A 14 -40.07 10.57 -6.31
CA ALA A 14 -39.22 9.38 -6.24
C ALA A 14 -37.75 9.85 -6.14
N THR A 15 -37.33 10.23 -4.94
CA THR A 15 -35.91 10.26 -4.60
C THR A 15 -35.45 8.81 -4.51
N THR A 16 -34.76 8.34 -5.55
CA THR A 16 -33.99 7.10 -5.50
C THR A 16 -32.89 7.30 -4.45
N ILE A 17 -33.13 6.83 -3.23
CA ILE A 17 -32.11 6.64 -2.22
C ILE A 17 -31.22 5.53 -2.77
N SER A 18 -30.16 5.90 -3.48
CA SER A 18 -29.06 5.00 -3.77
C SER A 18 -28.46 4.61 -2.41
N PHE A 19 -28.77 3.40 -1.94
CA PHE A 19 -28.04 2.75 -0.87
C PHE A 19 -26.61 2.47 -1.36
N THR A 20 -25.76 3.50 -1.36
CA THR A 20 -24.34 3.27 -1.16
C THR A 20 -24.21 2.73 0.25
N SER A 21 -24.03 1.41 0.37
CA SER A 21 -23.58 0.76 1.59
C SER A 21 -22.23 1.38 1.98
N CYS A 22 -22.27 2.49 2.70
CA CYS A 22 -21.13 2.98 3.45
C CYS A 22 -20.92 1.96 4.55
N LYS A 23 -19.98 1.02 4.35
CA LYS A 23 -19.39 0.26 5.45
C LYS A 23 -19.14 1.21 6.61
N SER A 24 -19.57 0.81 7.80
CA SER A 24 -19.46 1.66 8.98
C SER A 24 -17.99 2.03 9.21
N SER A 25 -17.74 3.17 9.82
CA SER A 25 -16.37 3.62 10.14
C SER A 25 -15.59 2.59 10.94
N ASN A 26 -16.26 1.76 11.75
CA ASN A 26 -15.64 0.71 12.55
C ASN A 26 -15.14 -0.48 11.71
N GLU A 27 -15.95 -1.00 10.77
CA GLU A 27 -15.51 -2.10 9.87
C GLU A 27 -14.31 -1.68 9.02
N LYS A 28 -14.26 -0.41 8.58
CA LYS A 28 -13.10 0.10 7.85
C LYS A 28 -11.84 0.18 8.70
N VAL A 29 -11.94 0.34 10.01
CA VAL A 29 -10.79 0.38 10.92
C VAL A 29 -10.29 -1.04 11.18
N GLU A 30 -11.18 -2.00 11.39
CA GLU A 30 -10.82 -3.42 11.58
C GLU A 30 -10.10 -3.99 10.36
N ASP A 31 -10.65 -3.83 9.14
CA ASP A 31 -10.03 -4.34 7.90
C ASP A 31 -8.56 -3.88 7.73
N ALA A 32 -8.24 -2.63 8.09
CA ALA A 32 -6.87 -2.14 7.96
C ALA A 32 -5.98 -2.35 9.18
N GLN A 33 -6.55 -2.64 10.35
CA GLN A 33 -5.76 -3.21 11.44
C GLN A 33 -5.26 -4.60 11.06
N GLU A 34 -6.10 -5.41 10.43
CA GLU A 34 -5.72 -6.73 9.90
C GLU A 34 -4.62 -6.60 8.82
N GLU A 35 -4.75 -5.66 7.88
CA GLU A 35 -3.69 -5.41 6.88
C GLU A 35 -2.34 -5.04 7.53
N VAL A 36 -2.34 -4.22 8.58
CA VAL A 36 -1.10 -3.87 9.32
C VAL A 36 -0.52 -5.08 10.05
N VAL A 37 -1.36 -5.89 10.69
CA VAL A 37 -0.92 -7.11 11.38
C VAL A 37 -0.28 -8.07 10.39
N ASN A 38 -0.97 -8.37 9.29
CA ASN A 38 -0.46 -9.26 8.24
C ASN A 38 0.86 -8.74 7.65
N ALA A 39 0.97 -7.42 7.41
CA ALA A 39 2.20 -6.83 6.89
C ALA A 39 3.36 -6.90 7.89
N LYS A 40 3.09 -6.78 9.21
CA LYS A 40 4.11 -6.93 10.26
C LYS A 40 4.54 -8.38 10.45
N GLU A 41 3.62 -9.33 10.33
CA GLU A 41 3.94 -10.76 10.34
C GLU A 41 4.84 -11.10 9.15
N ASN A 42 4.49 -10.66 7.93
CA ASN A 42 5.33 -10.83 6.74
C ASN A 42 6.73 -10.21 6.92
N GLN A 43 6.82 -9.02 7.52
CA GLN A 43 8.09 -8.39 7.85
C GLN A 43 8.91 -9.28 8.81
N MET A 44 8.28 -9.75 9.90
CA MET A 44 8.95 -10.57 10.92
C MET A 44 9.45 -11.88 10.33
N GLU A 45 8.65 -12.54 9.50
CA GLU A 45 9.05 -13.76 8.79
C GLU A 45 10.23 -13.50 7.86
N ALA A 46 10.21 -12.41 7.08
CA ALA A 46 11.31 -12.05 6.20
C ALA A 46 12.61 -11.74 6.98
N GLU A 47 12.51 -11.08 8.14
CA GLU A 47 13.64 -10.82 9.03
C GLU A 47 14.21 -12.10 9.65
N GLN A 48 13.34 -13.00 10.10
CA GLN A 48 13.75 -14.30 10.66
C GLN A 48 14.41 -15.17 9.60
N ASN A 49 13.86 -15.23 8.38
CA ASN A 49 14.44 -15.99 7.28
C ASN A 49 15.85 -15.47 6.92
N LEU A 50 16.04 -14.15 6.85
CA LEU A 50 17.36 -13.56 6.60
C LEU A 50 18.37 -13.91 7.70
N ASN A 51 17.96 -13.86 8.98
CA ASN A 51 18.84 -14.17 10.11
C ASN A 51 19.23 -15.65 10.20
N ASN A 52 18.37 -16.56 9.72
CA ASN A 52 18.60 -18.00 9.74
C ASN A 52 19.47 -18.49 8.57
N GLU A 53 19.55 -17.72 7.48
CA GLU A 53 20.39 -18.06 6.33
C GLU A 53 21.87 -17.71 6.58
N LYS A 54 22.73 -18.74 6.65
CA LYS A 54 24.19 -18.54 6.72
C LYS A 54 24.71 -17.89 5.43
N MET A 55 24.94 -16.58 5.48
CA MET A 55 25.35 -15.76 4.33
C MET A 55 26.69 -16.15 3.70
N ASP A 56 27.56 -16.89 4.38
CA ASP A 56 28.93 -17.14 3.92
C ASP A 56 29.03 -18.00 2.65
N SER A 57 27.97 -18.75 2.29
CA SER A 57 27.96 -19.59 1.06
C SER A 57 26.99 -19.12 -0.04
N VAL A 58 26.28 -18.01 0.19
CA VAL A 58 25.20 -17.55 -0.71
C VAL A 58 25.77 -16.65 -1.79
N SER A 59 25.37 -16.85 -3.06
CA SER A 59 25.80 -15.99 -4.18
C SER A 59 25.36 -14.53 -3.96
N ASP A 60 26.14 -13.56 -4.46
CA ASP A 60 25.82 -12.12 -4.35
C ASP A 60 24.39 -11.77 -4.81
N TYR A 61 23.89 -12.47 -5.84
CA TYR A 61 22.51 -12.33 -6.29
C TYR A 61 21.50 -12.75 -5.23
N ALA A 62 21.68 -13.93 -4.64
CA ALA A 62 20.75 -14.44 -3.64
C ALA A 62 20.79 -13.56 -2.39
N LYS A 63 21.97 -13.10 -1.95
CA LYS A 63 22.10 -12.10 -0.87
C LYS A 63 21.29 -10.84 -1.14
N MET A 64 21.52 -10.22 -2.30
CA MET A 64 20.80 -9.00 -2.69
C MET A 64 19.28 -9.24 -2.76
N LYS A 65 18.86 -10.40 -3.27
CA LYS A 65 17.45 -10.78 -3.35
C LYS A 65 16.82 -10.86 -1.96
N MET A 66 17.42 -11.61 -1.04
CA MET A 66 16.94 -11.74 0.34
C MET A 66 16.86 -10.38 1.04
N GLU A 67 17.91 -9.56 0.94
CA GLU A 67 17.95 -8.22 1.56
C GLU A 67 16.87 -7.29 0.99
N THR A 68 16.65 -7.34 -0.33
CA THR A 68 15.64 -6.52 -1.00
C THR A 68 14.23 -7.01 -0.67
N GLU A 69 13.98 -8.32 -0.61
CA GLU A 69 12.69 -8.89 -0.19
C GLU A 69 12.33 -8.49 1.25
N ARG A 70 13.31 -8.53 2.15
CA ARG A 70 13.13 -8.03 3.53
C ARG A 70 12.77 -6.54 3.54
N LEU A 71 13.47 -5.72 2.76
CA LEU A 71 13.15 -4.29 2.68
C LEU A 71 11.75 -4.06 2.11
N VAL A 72 11.34 -4.78 1.07
CA VAL A 72 9.99 -4.72 0.50
C VAL A 72 8.95 -5.01 1.57
N ALA A 73 9.13 -6.06 2.39
CA ALA A 73 8.21 -6.39 3.48
C ALA A 73 8.14 -5.29 4.55
N VAL A 74 9.28 -4.73 4.96
CA VAL A 74 9.33 -3.58 5.89
C VAL A 74 8.57 -2.38 5.32
N ASN A 75 8.69 -2.12 4.02
CA ASN A 75 8.00 -1.02 3.36
C ASN A 75 6.49 -1.27 3.25
N GLU A 76 6.07 -2.49 2.93
CA GLU A 76 4.65 -2.91 2.93
C GLU A 76 4.02 -2.66 4.32
N ALA A 77 4.71 -3.02 5.40
CA ALA A 77 4.25 -2.76 6.77
C ALA A 77 4.09 -1.27 7.08
N LYS A 78 5.07 -0.43 6.69
CA LYS A 78 4.97 1.03 6.87
C LYS A 78 3.84 1.64 6.04
N ILE A 79 3.67 1.20 4.80
CA ILE A 79 2.59 1.67 3.91
C ILE A 79 1.22 1.33 4.52
N ALA A 80 1.05 0.13 5.08
CA ALA A 80 -0.17 -0.24 5.79
C ALA A 80 -0.43 0.67 6.99
N GLU A 81 0.60 0.99 7.79
CA GLU A 81 0.49 1.94 8.89
C GLU A 81 0.10 3.35 8.41
N PHE A 82 0.66 3.80 7.29
CA PHE A 82 0.32 5.09 6.68
C PHE A 82 -1.14 5.13 6.22
N LYS A 83 -1.62 4.05 5.58
CA LYS A 83 -3.04 3.88 5.22
C LYS A 83 -3.96 3.95 6.43
N MET A 84 -3.55 3.40 7.57
CA MET A 84 -4.31 3.51 8.83
C MET A 84 -4.38 4.95 9.35
N LYS A 85 -3.27 5.67 9.37
CA LYS A 85 -3.28 7.08 9.79
C LYS A 85 -4.09 7.97 8.85
N LEU A 86 -4.08 7.68 7.54
CA LEU A 86 -4.88 8.39 6.55
C LEU A 86 -6.39 8.35 6.89
N LYS A 87 -6.89 7.24 7.46
CA LYS A 87 -8.32 7.08 7.82
C LYS A 87 -8.78 8.05 8.90
N VAL A 88 -7.88 8.47 9.79
CA VAL A 88 -8.17 9.40 10.89
C VAL A 88 -7.64 10.81 10.61
N GLU A 89 -7.05 11.04 9.44
CA GLU A 89 -6.52 12.33 9.01
C GLU A 89 -7.64 13.30 8.65
N LYS A 90 -7.37 14.60 8.77
CA LYS A 90 -8.27 15.67 8.33
C LYS A 90 -8.45 15.67 6.81
N ALA A 91 -9.67 15.96 6.36
CA ALA A 91 -10.02 16.00 4.94
C ALA A 91 -9.13 16.93 4.09
N GLU A 92 -8.64 18.02 4.69
CA GLU A 92 -7.71 18.97 4.03
C GLU A 92 -6.38 18.33 3.61
N ASN A 93 -5.93 17.30 4.32
CA ASN A 93 -4.65 16.61 4.09
C ASN A 93 -4.83 15.27 3.38
N GLN A 94 -6.00 14.62 3.53
CA GLN A 94 -6.26 13.26 3.02
C GLN A 94 -5.83 13.08 1.56
N LYS A 95 -6.26 13.98 0.66
CA LYS A 95 -5.93 13.84 -0.78
C LYS A 95 -4.42 13.89 -1.06
N LYS A 96 -3.68 14.77 -0.38
CA LYS A 96 -2.22 14.87 -0.54
C LYS A 96 -1.55 13.58 -0.05
N PHE A 97 -1.98 13.11 1.11
CA PHE A 97 -1.36 11.96 1.77
C PHE A 97 -1.69 10.64 1.07
N GLU A 98 -2.91 10.49 0.59
CA GLU A 98 -3.32 9.38 -0.27
C GLU A 98 -2.45 9.30 -1.53
N ALA A 99 -2.20 10.44 -2.20
CA ALA A 99 -1.32 10.47 -3.36
C ALA A 99 0.13 10.04 -3.04
N ASN A 100 0.66 10.47 -1.89
CA ASN A 100 1.98 10.06 -1.43
C ASN A 100 2.05 8.55 -1.12
N ILE A 101 1.01 8.01 -0.46
CA ILE A 101 0.90 6.58 -0.16
C ILE A 101 0.81 5.74 -1.44
N ASN A 102 -0.01 6.17 -2.41
CA ASN A 102 -0.18 5.46 -3.68
C ASN A 102 1.13 5.43 -4.48
N LYS A 103 1.88 6.54 -4.49
CA LYS A 103 3.20 6.60 -5.13
C LYS A 103 4.21 5.68 -4.44
N LEU A 104 4.20 5.62 -3.11
CA LEU A 104 5.04 4.69 -2.33
C LEU A 104 4.72 3.23 -2.67
N GLU A 105 3.44 2.89 -2.75
CA GLU A 105 2.97 1.55 -3.10
C GLU A 105 3.38 1.16 -4.52
N GLU A 106 3.23 2.07 -5.49
CA GLU A 106 3.69 1.85 -6.87
C GLU A 106 5.20 1.58 -6.94
N LYS A 107 6.02 2.39 -6.26
CA LYS A 107 7.47 2.20 -6.25
C LYS A 107 7.89 0.90 -5.57
N ASN A 108 7.24 0.53 -4.46
CA ASN A 108 7.55 -0.71 -3.75
C ASN A 108 7.14 -1.95 -4.58
N ASN A 109 5.99 -1.89 -5.25
CA ASN A 109 5.55 -2.93 -6.18
C ASN A 109 6.50 -3.05 -7.39
N LYS A 110 6.98 -1.92 -7.91
CA LYS A 110 7.99 -1.89 -8.96
C LYS A 110 9.31 -2.53 -8.50
N LEU A 111 9.79 -2.23 -7.29
CA LEU A 111 10.98 -2.84 -6.72
C LEU A 111 10.85 -4.37 -6.64
N LYS A 112 9.70 -4.86 -6.17
CA LYS A 112 9.38 -6.30 -6.11
C LYS A 112 9.36 -6.95 -7.50
N ALA A 113 8.73 -6.29 -8.47
CA ALA A 113 8.70 -6.78 -9.86
C ALA A 113 10.09 -6.80 -10.51
N ASP A 114 10.87 -5.73 -10.30
CA ASP A 114 12.24 -5.60 -10.79
C ASP A 114 13.13 -6.72 -10.25
N LEU A 115 12.96 -7.07 -8.96
CA LEU A 115 13.70 -8.15 -8.32
C LEU A 115 13.37 -9.52 -8.92
N ASN A 116 12.09 -9.78 -9.19
CA ASN A 116 11.62 -11.04 -9.77
C ASN A 116 11.95 -11.20 -11.26
N ALA A 117 12.20 -10.09 -11.96
CA ALA A 117 12.48 -10.10 -13.40
C ALA A 117 13.93 -10.49 -13.75
N TYR A 118 14.86 -10.50 -12.78
CA TYR A 118 16.25 -10.83 -13.07
C TYR A 118 16.41 -12.30 -13.45
N THR A 119 17.04 -12.52 -14.61
CA THR A 119 17.43 -13.85 -15.09
C THR A 119 18.91 -13.83 -15.43
N LYS A 120 19.66 -14.86 -15.03
CA LYS A 120 21.11 -14.96 -15.34
C LYS A 120 21.40 -14.98 -16.85
N SER A 121 20.45 -15.42 -17.66
CA SER A 121 20.51 -15.43 -19.14
C SER A 121 19.94 -14.16 -19.79
N GLY A 122 19.55 -13.16 -18.99
CA GLY A 122 18.98 -11.92 -19.48
C GLY A 122 20.00 -11.04 -20.21
N LYS A 123 19.49 -10.03 -20.92
CA LYS A 123 20.32 -9.04 -21.62
C LYS A 123 20.98 -8.01 -20.67
N GLU A 124 20.46 -7.87 -19.45
CA GLU A 124 20.98 -6.93 -18.45
C GLU A 124 22.16 -7.55 -17.69
N SER A 125 23.25 -6.80 -17.55
CA SER A 125 24.39 -7.24 -16.74
C SER A 125 24.03 -7.25 -15.25
N TRP A 126 24.67 -8.13 -14.48
CA TRP A 126 24.51 -8.18 -13.02
C TRP A 126 24.75 -6.80 -12.36
N ASN A 127 25.78 -6.08 -12.77
CA ASN A 127 26.10 -4.77 -12.19
C ASN A 127 25.04 -3.70 -12.51
N THR A 128 24.50 -3.71 -13.74
CA THR A 128 23.42 -2.80 -14.15
C THR A 128 22.16 -3.08 -13.34
N PHE A 129 21.80 -4.35 -13.19
CA PHE A 129 20.66 -4.77 -12.39
C PHE A 129 20.81 -4.35 -10.92
N LYS A 130 21.95 -4.67 -10.30
CA LYS A 130 22.25 -4.31 -8.92
C LYS A 130 22.14 -2.80 -8.67
N MET A 131 22.73 -1.99 -9.55
CA MET A 131 22.65 -0.53 -9.44
C MET A 131 21.22 -0.01 -9.57
N ARG A 132 20.42 -0.56 -10.48
CA ARG A 132 19.02 -0.21 -10.66
C ARG A 132 18.19 -0.55 -9.41
N VAL A 133 18.37 -1.75 -8.85
CA VAL A 133 17.71 -2.15 -7.60
C VAL A 133 18.10 -1.23 -6.45
N GLN A 134 19.38 -0.93 -6.28
CA GLN A 134 19.85 -0.03 -5.22
C GLN A 134 19.24 1.38 -5.35
N ASN A 135 19.18 1.94 -6.56
CA ASN A 135 18.55 3.23 -6.78
C ASN A 135 17.05 3.21 -6.43
N SER A 136 16.34 2.14 -6.78
CA SER A 136 14.93 1.97 -6.41
C SER A 136 14.75 1.85 -4.89
N VAL A 137 15.65 1.15 -4.21
CA VAL A 137 15.68 1.05 -2.74
C VAL A 137 15.86 2.43 -2.10
N ASP A 138 16.83 3.20 -2.56
CA ASP A 138 17.14 4.53 -2.02
C ASP A 138 15.97 5.51 -2.23
N ASP A 139 15.33 5.43 -3.39
CA ASP A 139 14.17 6.25 -3.75
C ASP A 139 12.93 5.93 -2.88
N VAL A 140 12.65 4.65 -2.62
CA VAL A 140 11.57 4.25 -1.71
C VAL A 140 11.86 4.69 -0.27
N ASN A 141 13.09 4.47 0.22
CA ASN A 141 13.47 4.89 1.57
C ASN A 141 13.34 6.40 1.76
N LYS A 142 13.77 7.18 0.76
CA LYS A 142 13.63 8.64 0.77
C LYS A 142 12.17 9.08 0.83
N ASP A 143 11.28 8.46 0.05
CA ASP A 143 9.86 8.81 0.07
C ASP A 143 9.19 8.42 1.41
N ILE A 144 9.60 7.31 2.04
CA ILE A 144 9.16 6.93 3.39
C ILE A 144 9.59 7.97 4.41
N ASP A 145 10.86 8.38 4.38
CA ASP A 145 11.39 9.37 5.32
C ASP A 145 10.74 10.74 5.13
N ASN A 146 10.48 11.13 3.89
CA ASN A 146 9.74 12.35 3.59
C ASN A 146 8.32 12.27 4.14
N TYR A 147 7.62 11.15 3.92
CA TYR A 147 6.29 10.93 4.49
C TYR A 147 6.34 11.08 6.02
N LYS A 148 7.25 10.38 6.70
CA LYS A 148 7.40 10.48 8.17
C LYS A 148 7.59 11.92 8.66
N LYS A 149 8.48 12.68 8.00
CA LYS A 149 8.73 14.09 8.32
C LYS A 149 7.50 14.97 8.14
N GLU A 150 6.76 14.79 7.05
CA GLU A 150 5.53 15.55 6.79
C GLU A 150 4.41 15.26 7.81
N HIS A 151 4.48 14.11 8.49
CA HIS A 151 3.40 13.59 9.35
C HIS A 151 3.81 13.47 10.83
N ASN A 152 4.96 14.04 11.23
CA ASN A 152 5.51 13.99 12.59
C ASN A 152 5.49 12.58 13.20
N TYR A 153 5.93 11.60 12.42
CA TYR A 153 6.19 10.23 12.90
C TYR A 153 7.41 10.16 13.80
#